data_AF-A0A537MF27-F1
#
_entry.id   AF-A0A537MF27-F1
#
_cell.length_a   1.000
_cell.length_b   1.000
_cell.length_c   1.000
_cell.angle_alpha   90.00
_cell.angle_beta   90.00
_cell.angle_gamma   90.00
#
_symmetry.space_group_name_H-M   'P 1'
#
loop_
_entity.id
_entity.type
_entity.pdbx_description
1 polymer ?
#
loop_
_entity_poly.entity_id
_entity_poly.type
_entity_poly.pdbx_seq_one_letter_code
_entity_poly.pdbx_strand_id
1 'polypeptide(L)'
;MNDEPRRPPPPPDGEYDENPEWTEEDFANARPASEVLGPEMAARLMRQRGRPAMAAGERKEAVSIRLSPDVLAHFRATGDGWQTRIDEALRGYVAAQRI
;
A
#
# COMPACT_ATOMS: atom_id res chain seq x y z
N MET A 1 5.88 9.25 -16.21
CA MET A 1 4.46 9.47 -15.86
C MET A 1 3.69 8.49 -16.72
N ASN A 2 3.26 7.35 -16.18
CA ASN A 2 2.53 6.36 -16.97
C ASN A 2 1.08 6.85 -17.10
N ASP A 3 0.74 7.30 -18.30
CA ASP A 3 -0.57 7.83 -18.68
C ASP A 3 -1.48 6.65 -19.07
N GLU A 4 -1.71 5.73 -18.13
CA GLU A 4 -2.74 4.70 -18.32
C GLU A 4 -4.11 5.34 -18.01
N PRO A 5 -5.11 5.20 -18.91
CA PRO A 5 -6.43 5.75 -18.66
C PRO A 5 -6.99 5.16 -17.37
N ARG A 6 -7.54 6.03 -16.50
CA ARG A 6 -8.21 5.61 -15.27
C ARG A 6 -9.28 4.59 -15.64
N ARG A 7 -9.23 3.39 -15.03
CA ARG A 7 -10.24 2.36 -15.23
C ARG A 7 -11.63 2.99 -15.01
N PRO A 8 -12.62 2.74 -15.90
CA PRO A 8 -13.96 3.25 -15.70
C PRO A 8 -14.50 2.81 -14.33
N PRO A 9 -15.42 3.59 -13.73
CA PRO A 9 -16.12 3.13 -12.54
C PRO A 9 -16.80 1.77 -12.84
N PRO A 10 -16.94 0.89 -11.83
CA PRO A 10 -17.78 -0.29 -12.01
C PRO A 10 -19.19 0.15 -12.42
N PRO A 11 -19.93 -0.70 -13.17
CA PRO A 11 -21.33 -0.44 -13.48
C PRO A 11 -22.16 -0.23 -12.19
N PRO A 12 -23.29 0.47 -12.28
CA PRO A 12 -24.20 0.68 -11.15
C PRO A 12 -24.66 -0.65 -10.55
N ASP A 13 -24.93 -0.63 -9.23
CA ASP A 13 -25.43 -1.77 -8.47
C ASP A 13 -26.79 -2.22 -9.05
N GLY A 14 -26.78 -3.26 -9.90
CA GLY A 14 -27.97 -3.79 -10.61
C GLY A 14 -27.66 -4.42 -11.97
N GLU A 15 -26.51 -4.13 -12.58
CA GLU A 15 -26.07 -4.79 -13.83
C GLU A 15 -25.54 -6.23 -13.62
N TYR A 16 -25.65 -6.76 -12.40
CA TYR A 16 -25.19 -8.10 -12.03
C TYR A 16 -26.33 -9.07 -11.74
N ASP A 17 -27.58 -8.62 -11.77
CA ASP A 17 -28.78 -9.43 -11.47
C ASP A 17 -28.98 -10.58 -12.47
N GLU A 18 -28.32 -10.52 -13.63
CA GLU A 18 -28.31 -11.57 -14.65
C GLU A 18 -27.36 -12.74 -14.32
N ASN A 19 -26.44 -12.58 -13.38
CA ASN A 19 -25.51 -13.64 -12.99
C ASN A 19 -26.23 -14.66 -12.10
N PRO A 20 -26.28 -15.95 -12.46
CA PRO A 20 -26.93 -16.94 -11.63
C PRO A 20 -26.28 -17.03 -10.24
N GLU A 21 -27.12 -17.27 -9.23
CA GLU A 21 -26.65 -17.63 -7.90
C GLU A 21 -25.83 -18.92 -7.97
N TRP A 22 -24.70 -18.93 -7.28
CA TRP A 22 -23.86 -20.12 -7.21
C TRP A 22 -24.53 -21.19 -6.36
N THR A 23 -24.65 -22.38 -6.92
CA THR A 23 -25.17 -23.56 -6.22
C THR A 23 -24.07 -24.31 -5.47
N GLU A 24 -24.44 -25.23 -4.59
CA GLU A 24 -23.48 -26.12 -3.92
C GLU A 24 -22.70 -26.99 -4.92
N GLU A 25 -23.33 -27.37 -6.03
CA GLU A 25 -22.68 -28.14 -7.10
C GLU A 25 -21.61 -27.30 -7.82
N ASP A 26 -21.83 -26.00 -8.01
CA ASP A 26 -20.83 -25.09 -8.60
C ASP A 26 -19.58 -25.00 -7.73
N PHE A 27 -19.75 -24.93 -6.40
CA PHE A 27 -18.63 -24.96 -5.47
C PHE A 27 -17.92 -26.32 -5.47
N ALA A 28 -18.66 -27.42 -5.55
CA ALA A 28 -18.08 -28.77 -5.61
C ALA A 28 -17.23 -28.97 -6.88
N ASN A 29 -17.62 -28.33 -7.99
CA ASN A 29 -16.90 -28.38 -9.26
C ASN A 29 -15.80 -27.30 -9.40
N ALA A 30 -15.64 -26.40 -8.42
CA ALA A 30 -14.65 -25.34 -8.47
C ALA A 30 -13.21 -25.90 -8.45
N ARG A 31 -12.34 -25.31 -9.26
CA ARG A 31 -10.94 -25.74 -9.42
C ARG A 31 -9.96 -24.62 -9.08
N PRO A 32 -8.75 -24.92 -8.59
CA PRO A 32 -7.74 -23.92 -8.34
C PRO A 32 -7.40 -23.11 -9.58
N ALA A 33 -7.25 -21.79 -9.44
CA ALA A 33 -6.91 -20.89 -10.54
C ALA A 33 -5.63 -21.30 -11.29
N SER A 34 -4.65 -21.92 -10.60
CA SER A 34 -3.43 -22.46 -11.20
C SER A 34 -3.67 -23.59 -12.21
N GLU A 35 -4.73 -24.36 -12.03
CA GLU A 35 -5.08 -25.45 -12.94
C GLU A 35 -5.89 -24.98 -14.15
N VAL A 36 -6.67 -23.91 -13.99
CA VAL A 36 -7.56 -23.39 -15.05
C VAL A 36 -6.86 -22.33 -15.90
N LEU A 37 -6.11 -21.43 -15.28
CA LEU A 37 -5.46 -20.29 -15.94
C LEU A 37 -3.97 -20.54 -16.22
N GLY A 38 -3.43 -21.66 -15.76
CA GLY A 38 -2.01 -21.99 -15.83
C GLY A 38 -1.17 -21.29 -14.74
N PRO A 39 0.07 -21.79 -14.52
CA PRO A 39 0.89 -21.35 -13.39
C PRO A 39 1.31 -19.88 -13.47
N GLU A 40 1.56 -19.35 -14.67
CA GLU A 40 1.99 -17.95 -14.85
C GLU A 40 0.87 -16.96 -14.48
N MET A 41 -0.34 -17.19 -14.97
CA MET A 41 -1.46 -16.29 -14.72
C MET A 41 -1.92 -16.35 -13.25
N ALA A 42 -1.94 -17.56 -12.66
CA ALA A 42 -2.22 -17.72 -11.24
C ALA A 42 -1.18 -17.00 -10.36
N ALA A 43 0.11 -17.08 -10.69
CA ALA A 43 1.15 -16.33 -9.97
C ALA A 43 0.97 -14.80 -10.08
N ARG A 44 0.46 -14.31 -11.22
CA ARG A 44 0.14 -12.88 -11.39
C ARG A 44 -1.07 -12.44 -10.57
N LEU A 45 -2.08 -13.30 -10.41
CA LEU A 45 -3.25 -13.06 -9.56
C LEU A 45 -2.90 -13.11 -8.07
N MET A 46 -2.01 -14.03 -7.68
CA MET A 46 -1.56 -14.21 -6.30
C MET A 46 -0.48 -13.20 -5.87
N ARG A 47 0.13 -12.47 -6.82
CA ARG A 47 1.02 -11.36 -6.49
C ARG A 47 0.26 -10.33 -5.68
N GLN A 48 0.66 -10.14 -4.42
CA GLN A 48 0.09 -9.12 -3.54
C GLN A 48 0.08 -7.77 -4.26
N ARG A 49 -1.11 -7.24 -4.50
CA ARG A 49 -1.31 -5.89 -5.05
C ARG A 49 -1.07 -4.89 -3.92
N GLY A 50 -0.09 -4.02 -4.10
CA GLY A 50 0.30 -2.99 -3.13
C GLY A 50 1.66 -2.39 -3.48
N ARG A 51 2.02 -1.26 -2.85
CA ARG A 51 3.40 -0.76 -2.94
C ARG A 51 4.34 -1.86 -2.41
N PRO A 52 5.46 -2.16 -3.09
CA PRO A 52 6.43 -3.14 -2.59
C PRO A 52 6.75 -2.85 -1.13
N ALA A 53 6.78 -3.89 -0.29
CA ALA A 53 7.20 -3.74 1.09
C ALA A 53 8.60 -3.12 1.11
N MET A 54 8.78 -2.00 1.82
CA MET A 54 10.10 -1.43 2.04
C MET A 54 10.99 -2.48 2.71
N ALA A 55 12.27 -2.52 2.34
CA ALA A 55 13.24 -3.39 2.98
C ALA A 55 13.22 -3.14 4.50
N ALA A 56 13.45 -4.20 5.30
CA ALA A 56 13.33 -4.09 6.75
C ALA A 56 14.19 -2.96 7.35
N GLY A 57 15.39 -2.73 6.81
CA GLY A 57 16.29 -1.64 7.24
C GLY A 57 15.87 -0.22 6.80
N GLU A 58 14.88 -0.08 5.93
CA GLU A 58 14.40 1.21 5.43
C GLU A 58 13.05 1.61 6.03
N ARG A 59 12.37 0.67 6.72
CA ARG A 59 11.04 0.90 7.29
C ARG A 59 11.13 1.90 8.44
N LYS A 60 10.33 2.97 8.36
CA LYS A 60 10.15 3.91 9.48
C LYS A 60 9.35 3.23 10.59
N GLU A 61 9.86 3.29 11.81
CA GLU A 61 9.14 2.83 12.99
C GLU A 61 8.28 3.97 13.55
N ALA A 62 7.00 3.69 13.77
CA ALA A 62 6.09 4.65 14.38
C ALA A 62 6.25 4.59 15.90
N VAL A 63 6.91 5.60 16.47
CA VAL A 63 7.13 5.73 17.91
C VAL A 63 6.49 7.01 18.45
N SER A 64 6.04 6.96 19.70
CA SER A 64 5.54 8.14 20.41
C SER A 64 6.68 8.78 21.19
N ILE A 65 7.10 9.98 20.78
CA ILE A 65 8.13 10.77 21.45
C ILE A 65 7.58 12.14 21.86
N ARG A 66 8.08 12.69 22.96
CA ARG A 66 7.78 14.06 23.38
C ARG A 66 8.87 14.99 22.86
N LEU A 67 8.47 16.04 22.16
CA LEU A 67 9.35 17.08 21.64
C LEU A 67 9.06 18.40 22.34
N SER A 68 10.07 19.25 22.47
CA SER A 68 9.90 20.60 23.00
C SER A 68 8.90 21.41 22.15
N PRO A 69 8.09 22.30 22.75
CA PRO A 69 7.05 23.04 22.02
C PRO A 69 7.60 23.90 20.86
N ASP A 70 8.77 24.50 21.04
CA ASP A 70 9.47 25.33 20.05
C ASP A 70 9.92 24.51 18.83
N VAL A 71 10.48 23.32 19.06
CA VAL A 71 10.86 22.38 17.98
C VAL A 71 9.62 21.97 17.19
N LEU A 72 8.55 21.58 17.88
CA LEU A 72 7.32 21.16 17.24
C LEU A 72 6.67 22.30 16.44
N ALA A 73 6.65 23.51 16.99
CA ALA A 73 6.13 24.69 16.33
C ALA A 73 6.92 25.04 15.06
N HIS A 74 8.26 25.00 15.14
CA HIS A 74 9.14 25.24 14.00
C HIS A 74 8.83 24.30 12.82
N PHE A 75 8.81 22.99 13.06
CA PHE A 75 8.54 22.04 11.99
C PHE A 75 7.10 22.14 11.48
N ARG A 76 6.08 22.26 12.35
CA ARG A 76 4.69 22.40 11.91
C ARG A 76 4.44 23.63 11.03
N ALA A 77 5.16 24.73 11.28
CA ALA A 77 5.07 25.93 10.44
C ALA A 77 5.53 25.69 8.99
N THR A 78 6.29 24.61 8.72
CA THR A 78 6.69 24.21 7.36
C THR A 78 5.57 23.55 6.55
N GLY A 79 4.39 23.33 7.15
CA GLY A 79 3.21 22.76 6.50
C GLY A 79 3.32 21.26 6.25
N ASP A 80 2.69 20.80 5.18
CA ASP A 80 2.68 19.38 4.79
C ASP A 80 4.11 18.83 4.68
N GLY A 81 4.30 17.61 5.18
CA GLY A 81 5.61 16.96 5.21
C GLY A 81 6.50 17.36 6.39
N TRP A 82 6.03 18.13 7.37
CA TRP A 82 6.85 18.50 8.54
C TRP A 82 7.42 17.30 9.31
N GLN A 83 6.69 16.19 9.35
CA GLN A 83 7.17 14.93 9.95
C GLN A 83 8.34 14.31 9.18
N THR A 84 8.38 14.49 7.86
CA THR A 84 9.52 14.05 7.04
C THR A 84 10.73 14.95 7.28
N ARG A 85 10.52 16.26 7.36
CA ARG A 85 11.60 17.22 7.63
C ARG A 85 12.25 17.01 9.00
N ILE A 86 11.47 16.72 10.03
CA ILE A 86 12.04 16.42 11.36
C ILE A 86 12.80 15.08 11.36
N ASP A 87 12.32 14.06 10.66
CA ASP A 87 13.04 12.78 10.48
C ASP A 87 14.39 13.00 9.76
N GLU A 88 14.42 13.81 8.70
CA GLU A 88 15.66 14.17 7.99
C GLU A 88 16.65 14.92 8.89
N ALA A 89 16.17 15.87 9.70
CA ALA A 89 17.01 16.59 10.65
C ALA A 89 17.64 15.65 11.70
N LEU A 90 16.86 14.70 12.24
CA LEU A 90 17.34 13.70 13.18
C LEU A 90 18.36 12.74 12.54
N ARG A 91 18.12 12.32 11.28
CA ARG A 91 19.08 11.52 10.52
C ARG A 91 20.40 12.25 10.33
N GLY A 92 20.35 13.53 9.97
CA GLY A 92 21.54 14.37 9.82
C GLY A 92 22.34 14.48 11.12
N TYR A 93 21.65 14.69 12.25
CA TYR A 93 22.28 14.71 13.58
C TYR A 93 22.97 13.39 13.91
N VAL A 94 22.32 12.24 13.68
CA VAL A 94 22.92 10.92 13.93
C VAL A 94 24.14 10.68 13.04
N ALA A 95 24.08 11.06 11.76
CA ALA A 95 25.20 10.92 10.84
C ALA A 95 26.42 11.76 11.27
N ALA A 96 26.18 12.99 11.76
CA ALA A 96 27.24 13.86 12.25
C ALA A 96 27.92 13.34 13.53
N GLN A 97 27.22 12.54 14.34
CA GLN A 97 27.79 11.95 15.57
C GLN A 97 28.50 10.61 15.37
N ARG A 98 28.43 10.02 14.17
CA ARG A 98 29.11 8.76 13.85
C ARG A 98 30.56 8.94 13.34
N ILE A 99 31.14 10.11 13.58
CA ILE A 99 32.55 10.44 13.27
C ILE A 99 33.46 9.93 14.39
#